data_AF-A0A7C7Q9X7-F1
#
_entry.id   AF-A0A7C7Q9X7-F1
#
_cell.length_a   1.000
_cell.length_b   1.000
_cell.length_c   1.000
_cell.angle_alpha   90.00
_cell.angle_beta   90.00
_cell.angle_gamma   90.00
#
_symmetry.space_group_name_H-M   'P 1'
#
loop_
_entity.id
_entity.type
_entity.pdbx_description
1 polymer ?
#
loop_
_entity_poly.entity_id
_entity_poly.type
_entity_poly.pdbx_seq_one_letter_code
_entity_poly.pdbx_strand_id
1 'polypeptide(L)'
;MKRQLIVVGLAAFALLLFASITATLAAPGSIPFLQSTSETEPNNSFDEADEVDMPDPGYIIGVVSNTPVTETLDYFKMSTGVGHKYQANLTIDSPQGLNLKMVLWNGDRQYMDTSSSSSSSTSISWTANTTFHYIRVEAVTISTSTLKTAEYRLDVFEKAEPTDTPTPTYTPSPDPWDEYEPNDSFTEVYTLPIMTSATLENLNFHPYSGRAGPDEDWFALYVKDGRWYQATTSDLNNVDTYMEIRNQDNNVVESSEDEGGGFASQAKWEASYDGYYYIRIINRINTSGSDDTYDLTVEEISAPATATPGPSPTPGPGPDPEADSCEDNLDFVHACIIPVNQSQTFNFVPPYGGVDNDFYRIWVKPGLMFECATSDLSPGVDPNMIVFTGPSWDNAIGGNDDVQPGNYNSYFAYYATYEGWLYLLVGTGDRTPSNVYDSDYTLRCDMRVPGQPTATNTPEPTSTPQPTTTPTTPGSPVATPTPSGGLTVRTLATP
;
A
#
# COMPACT_ATOMS: atom_id res chain seq x y z
N MET A 1 37.23 -2.00 50.79
CA MET A 1 37.52 -2.00 49.34
C MET A 1 36.24 -1.86 48.51
N LYS A 2 35.58 -0.69 48.50
CA LYS A 2 34.36 -0.42 47.68
C LYS A 2 34.25 1.01 47.12
N ARG A 3 35.33 1.80 47.14
CA ARG A 3 35.36 3.20 46.62
C ARG A 3 36.41 3.46 45.51
N GLN A 4 37.15 2.45 45.06
CA GLN A 4 38.13 2.60 43.98
C GLN A 4 37.68 2.07 42.60
N LEU A 5 36.57 1.33 42.52
CA LEU A 5 36.06 0.77 41.25
C LEU A 5 35.22 1.74 40.41
N ILE A 6 34.71 2.82 41.01
CA ILE A 6 33.87 3.81 40.29
C ILE A 6 34.74 4.81 39.48
N VAL A 7 35.97 5.09 39.94
CA VAL A 7 36.86 6.08 39.30
C VAL A 7 37.50 5.54 38.02
N VAL A 8 37.74 4.23 37.92
CA VAL A 8 38.34 3.62 36.72
C VAL A 8 37.33 3.52 35.56
N GLY A 9 36.04 3.32 35.86
CA GLY A 9 34.98 3.23 34.84
C GLY A 9 34.76 4.53 34.05
N LEU A 10 34.74 5.69 34.73
CA LEU A 10 34.57 6.98 34.05
C LEU A 10 35.78 7.37 33.18
N ALA A 11 37.00 7.00 33.57
CA ALA A 11 38.21 7.31 32.80
C ALA A 11 38.26 6.55 31.46
N ALA A 12 37.78 5.30 31.43
CA ALA A 12 37.70 4.52 30.19
C ALA A 12 36.64 5.07 29.22
N PHE A 13 35.49 5.53 29.72
CA PHE A 13 34.43 6.09 28.88
C PHE A 13 34.81 7.46 28.28
N ALA A 14 35.52 8.29 29.04
CA ALA A 14 36.04 9.57 28.54
C ALA A 14 37.11 9.40 27.45
N LEU A 15 37.96 8.36 27.54
CA LEU A 15 39.00 8.12 26.53
C LEU A 15 38.43 7.55 25.21
N LEU A 16 37.34 6.78 25.28
CA LEU A 16 36.62 6.30 24.10
C LEU A 16 35.83 7.42 23.40
N LEU A 17 35.35 8.43 24.14
CA LEU A 17 34.65 9.59 23.55
C LEU A 17 35.58 10.59 22.86
N PHE A 18 36.89 10.56 23.16
CA PHE A 18 37.91 11.41 22.50
C PHE A 18 38.63 10.71 21.34
N ALA A 19 38.40 9.42 21.11
CA ALA A 19 38.99 8.66 20.00
C ALA A 19 38.12 8.65 18.72
N SER A 20 36.89 9.18 18.78
CA SER A 20 35.94 9.24 17.66
C SER A 20 35.83 10.63 16.99
N ILE A 21 36.70 11.59 17.36
CA ILE A 21 36.76 12.93 16.76
C ILE A 21 38.19 13.21 16.26
N THR A 22 38.63 12.53 15.20
CA THR A 22 39.80 12.93 14.37
C THR A 22 39.81 12.19 13.00
N ALA A 23 38.69 12.24 12.26
CA ALA A 23 38.62 11.66 10.91
C ALA A 23 37.65 12.36 9.92
N THR A 24 37.55 13.69 9.96
CA THR A 24 36.73 14.49 9.01
C THR A 24 37.45 15.75 8.55
N LEU A 25 38.53 15.60 7.78
CA LEU A 25 39.19 16.69 7.04
C LEU A 25 39.69 16.20 5.67
N ALA A 26 38.76 15.96 4.73
CA ALA A 26 38.95 16.09 3.28
C ALA A 26 37.67 15.64 2.52
N ALA A 27 36.64 16.49 2.52
CA ALA A 27 35.53 16.40 1.56
C ALA A 27 35.23 17.82 1.04
N PRO A 28 35.41 18.11 -0.26
CA PRO A 28 35.00 19.38 -0.85
C PRO A 28 33.53 19.32 -1.26
N GLY A 29 32.84 20.48 -1.21
CA GLY A 29 31.45 20.61 -1.66
C GLY A 29 30.48 20.73 -0.48
N SER A 30 29.93 21.92 -0.30
CA SER A 30 28.83 22.18 0.62
C SER A 30 27.61 21.38 0.16
N ILE A 31 27.11 20.45 0.98
CA ILE A 31 25.74 19.96 0.82
C ILE A 31 24.82 21.14 1.20
N PRO A 32 23.90 21.59 0.32
CA PRO A 32 22.96 22.63 0.69
C PRO A 32 22.12 22.16 1.87
N PHE A 33 22.19 22.88 2.98
CA PHE A 33 21.19 22.73 4.05
C PHE A 33 19.90 23.27 3.47
N LEU A 34 18.84 22.44 3.37
CA LEU A 34 17.52 22.89 2.92
C LEU A 34 17.06 24.05 3.80
N GLN A 35 17.05 25.26 3.26
CA GLN A 35 16.61 26.45 3.97
C GLN A 35 15.09 26.56 3.81
N SER A 36 14.36 26.18 4.85
CA SER A 36 12.95 26.56 4.99
C SER A 36 12.87 28.01 5.45
N THR A 37 12.31 28.89 4.63
CA THR A 37 11.94 30.25 5.03
C THR A 37 10.47 30.25 5.46
N SER A 38 10.17 30.97 6.54
CA SER A 38 8.79 31.39 6.84
C SER A 38 8.54 32.69 6.11
N GLU A 39 7.32 32.91 5.64
CA GLU A 39 6.85 34.23 5.24
C GLU A 39 7.00 35.26 6.40
N THR A 40 7.00 36.55 6.06
CA THR A 40 7.08 37.66 7.02
C THR A 40 5.99 38.69 6.78
N GLU A 41 4.93 38.63 7.59
CA GLU A 41 3.82 39.58 7.51
C GLU A 41 4.20 41.00 8.01
N PRO A 42 3.67 42.09 7.38
CA PRO A 42 2.74 42.08 6.27
C PRO A 42 3.43 41.82 4.91
N ASN A 43 2.92 40.89 4.10
CA ASN A 43 3.34 40.65 2.71
C ASN A 43 2.18 40.84 1.70
N ASN A 44 1.13 41.57 2.10
CA ASN A 44 -0.18 41.60 1.45
C ASN A 44 -0.28 42.48 0.17
N SER A 45 0.85 42.93 -0.38
CA SER A 45 0.92 43.72 -1.61
C SER A 45 2.27 43.61 -2.32
N PHE A 46 2.34 44.04 -3.61
CA PHE A 46 3.59 44.06 -4.39
C PHE A 46 4.75 44.86 -3.77
N ASP A 47 4.45 45.83 -2.91
CA ASP A 47 5.43 46.69 -2.23
C ASP A 47 5.87 46.11 -0.86
N GLU A 48 5.15 45.10 -0.38
CA GLU A 48 5.36 44.38 0.88
C GLU A 48 5.84 42.93 0.65
N ALA A 49 5.90 42.49 -0.61
CA ALA A 49 6.17 41.10 -0.99
C ALA A 49 7.50 40.55 -0.45
N ASP A 50 7.44 39.35 0.15
CA ASP A 50 8.59 38.62 0.66
C ASP A 50 9.55 38.24 -0.47
N GLU A 51 10.86 38.38 -0.24
CA GLU A 51 11.87 38.04 -1.26
C GLU A 51 12.20 36.54 -1.25
N VAL A 52 12.20 35.93 -2.44
CA VAL A 52 12.54 34.52 -2.67
C VAL A 52 13.93 34.44 -3.30
N ASP A 53 14.90 34.00 -2.50
CA ASP A 53 16.30 33.82 -2.92
C ASP A 53 16.47 32.59 -3.82
N MET A 54 16.31 32.80 -5.12
CA MET A 54 16.74 31.88 -6.18
C MET A 54 18.25 32.02 -6.43
N PRO A 55 19.03 30.95 -6.69
CA PRO A 55 18.59 29.62 -7.13
C PRO A 55 18.73 28.50 -6.08
N ASP A 56 18.97 28.81 -4.81
CA ASP A 56 19.15 27.78 -3.79
C ASP A 56 17.83 27.01 -3.56
N PRO A 57 17.87 25.67 -3.40
CA PRO A 57 16.67 24.86 -3.21
C PRO A 57 16.07 25.08 -1.81
N GLY A 58 15.29 26.15 -1.70
CA GLY A 58 14.47 26.50 -0.54
C GLY A 58 12.98 26.36 -0.84
N TYR A 59 12.19 26.32 0.21
CA TYR A 59 10.73 26.38 0.14
C TYR A 59 10.22 27.34 1.21
N ILE A 60 9.14 28.04 0.90
CA ILE A 60 8.50 29.00 1.79
C ILE A 60 7.31 28.32 2.46
N ILE A 61 7.17 28.47 3.78
CA ILE A 61 5.93 28.15 4.50
C ILE A 61 5.17 29.46 4.74
N GLY A 62 3.87 29.47 4.46
CA GLY A 62 2.98 30.60 4.72
C GLY A 62 1.55 30.20 5.10
N VAL A 63 0.73 31.18 5.49
CA VAL A 63 -0.60 30.98 6.09
C VAL A 63 -1.58 32.10 5.70
N VAL A 64 -2.31 31.94 4.60
CA VAL A 64 -3.46 32.80 4.30
C VAL A 64 -4.64 32.53 5.25
N SER A 65 -5.48 33.54 5.45
CA SER A 65 -6.77 33.44 6.12
C SER A 65 -7.91 34.01 5.26
N ASN A 66 -9.17 33.75 5.63
CA ASN A 66 -10.31 34.42 4.99
C ASN A 66 -10.77 35.70 5.71
N THR A 67 -10.18 36.04 6.87
CA THR A 67 -10.51 37.24 7.63
C THR A 67 -9.40 37.57 8.66
N PRO A 68 -8.95 38.83 8.79
CA PRO A 68 -9.40 40.01 8.06
C PRO A 68 -9.08 39.91 6.56
N VAL A 69 -9.79 40.70 5.74
CA VAL A 69 -9.63 40.65 4.27
C VAL A 69 -8.23 41.09 3.79
N THR A 70 -7.40 41.61 4.69
CA THR A 70 -5.99 41.92 4.45
C THR A 70 -5.19 40.65 4.23
N GLU A 71 -5.09 39.75 5.22
CA GLU A 71 -4.41 38.43 5.16
C GLU A 71 -5.11 37.37 4.27
N THR A 72 -5.66 37.77 3.12
CA THR A 72 -6.21 36.85 2.10
C THR A 72 -5.27 36.62 0.91
N LEU A 73 -4.12 37.33 0.88
CA LEU A 73 -3.29 37.53 -0.30
C LEU A 73 -1.80 37.64 0.05
N ASP A 74 -1.03 36.57 -0.07
CA ASP A 74 0.39 36.62 0.27
C ASP A 74 1.21 36.84 -1.01
N TYR A 75 2.07 37.87 -1.06
CA TYR A 75 2.89 38.16 -2.23
C TYR A 75 4.35 37.75 -2.02
N PHE A 76 4.88 37.03 -3.00
CA PHE A 76 6.28 36.60 -3.05
C PHE A 76 6.94 37.16 -4.30
N LYS A 77 8.14 37.73 -4.15
CA LYS A 77 8.94 38.34 -5.20
C LYS A 77 10.19 37.49 -5.43
N MET A 78 10.29 36.83 -6.58
CA MET A 78 11.41 35.95 -6.92
C MET A 78 12.32 36.58 -7.97
N SER A 79 13.64 36.40 -7.83
CA SER A 79 14.61 36.75 -8.87
C SER A 79 14.60 35.71 -10.00
N THR A 80 14.64 36.15 -11.26
CA THR A 80 14.53 35.26 -12.43
C THR A 80 15.44 35.67 -13.59
N GLY A 81 16.05 34.71 -14.28
CA GLY A 81 16.74 34.94 -15.56
C GLY A 81 15.75 35.18 -16.70
N VAL A 82 15.88 36.29 -17.43
CA VAL A 82 15.03 36.57 -18.60
C VAL A 82 15.25 35.50 -19.68
N GLY A 83 14.17 34.88 -20.14
CA GLY A 83 14.18 33.78 -21.09
C GLY A 83 14.21 32.39 -20.45
N HIS A 84 14.53 32.27 -19.16
CA HIS A 84 14.57 30.98 -18.47
C HIS A 84 13.14 30.51 -18.13
N LYS A 85 12.94 29.19 -18.02
CA LYS A 85 11.68 28.60 -17.59
C LYS A 85 11.66 28.40 -16.08
N TYR A 86 10.52 28.65 -15.47
CA TYR A 86 10.29 28.48 -14.04
C TYR A 86 9.01 27.70 -13.80
N GLN A 87 8.98 26.98 -12.70
CA GLN A 87 7.78 26.33 -12.18
C GLN A 87 7.64 26.67 -10.71
N ALA A 88 6.42 26.95 -10.29
CA ALA A 88 6.04 27.06 -8.90
C ALA A 88 4.98 26.01 -8.57
N ASN A 89 5.16 25.34 -7.44
CA ASN A 89 4.24 24.36 -6.88
C ASN A 89 3.79 24.87 -5.50
N LEU A 90 2.48 24.86 -5.28
CA LEU A 90 1.86 25.17 -3.99
C LEU A 90 1.29 23.86 -3.43
N THR A 91 1.74 23.47 -2.23
CA THR A 91 1.18 22.37 -1.42
C THR A 91 0.42 22.98 -0.25
N ILE A 92 -0.74 22.43 0.12
CA ILE A 92 -1.68 23.03 1.08
C ILE A 92 -1.99 22.00 2.16
N ASP A 93 -1.39 22.17 3.34
CA ASP A 93 -1.34 21.14 4.38
C ASP A 93 -2.55 21.17 5.32
N SER A 94 -3.09 22.36 5.60
CA SER A 94 -4.20 22.56 6.56
C SER A 94 -5.26 23.52 6.02
N PRO A 95 -5.97 23.21 4.92
CA PRO A 95 -6.80 24.16 4.17
C PRO A 95 -8.02 24.71 4.93
N GLN A 96 -8.49 24.03 5.99
CA GLN A 96 -9.75 24.31 6.70
C GLN A 96 -10.98 24.56 5.79
N GLY A 97 -10.97 23.99 4.58
CA GLY A 97 -11.99 24.20 3.54
C GLY A 97 -11.92 25.56 2.84
N LEU A 98 -10.74 26.18 2.78
CA LEU A 98 -10.36 27.18 1.77
C LEU A 98 -9.73 26.46 0.57
N ASN A 99 -9.90 27.04 -0.61
CA ASN A 99 -9.11 26.67 -1.79
C ASN A 99 -8.14 27.82 -2.08
N LEU A 100 -6.88 27.50 -2.32
CA LEU A 100 -5.87 28.47 -2.71
C LEU A 100 -5.61 28.40 -4.22
N LYS A 101 -5.13 29.48 -4.80
CA LYS A 101 -4.55 29.53 -6.15
C LYS A 101 -3.33 30.44 -6.14
N MET A 102 -2.46 30.27 -7.13
CA MET A 102 -1.37 31.21 -7.43
C MET A 102 -1.77 32.12 -8.59
N VAL A 103 -1.44 33.41 -8.50
CA VAL A 103 -1.53 34.37 -9.60
C VAL A 103 -0.15 34.93 -9.90
N LEU A 104 0.31 34.76 -11.14
CA LEU A 104 1.63 35.16 -11.60
C LEU A 104 1.60 36.55 -12.25
N TRP A 105 2.57 37.39 -11.89
CA TRP A 105 2.78 38.71 -12.45
C TRP A 105 4.25 38.91 -12.83
N ASN A 106 4.51 39.69 -13.87
CA ASN A 106 5.89 40.11 -14.19
C ASN A 106 6.39 41.24 -13.28
N GLY A 107 7.67 41.59 -13.39
CA GLY A 107 8.28 42.68 -12.62
C GLY A 107 7.65 44.06 -12.85
N ASP A 108 6.97 44.28 -13.98
CA ASP A 108 6.19 45.48 -14.28
C ASP A 108 4.77 45.47 -13.67
N ARG A 109 4.46 44.48 -12.81
CA ARG A 109 3.14 44.25 -12.19
C ARG A 109 2.02 44.05 -13.22
N GLN A 110 2.33 43.44 -14.36
CA GLN A 110 1.36 42.98 -15.34
C GLN A 110 0.99 41.51 -15.08
N TYR A 111 -0.30 41.21 -15.11
CA TYR A 111 -0.81 39.84 -15.00
C TYR A 111 -0.22 38.98 -16.13
N MET A 112 0.27 37.80 -15.79
CA MET A 112 0.72 36.80 -16.76
C MET A 112 -0.25 35.63 -16.83
N ASP A 113 -0.48 34.95 -15.70
CA ASP A 113 -1.26 33.71 -15.65
C ASP A 113 -1.79 33.40 -14.24
N THR A 114 -2.66 32.40 -14.11
CA THR A 114 -3.22 31.93 -12.85
C THR A 114 -3.30 30.41 -12.81
N SER A 115 -2.91 29.80 -11.69
CA SER A 115 -3.13 28.37 -11.47
C SER A 115 -4.63 28.07 -11.28
N SER A 116 -4.99 26.79 -11.34
CA SER A 116 -6.28 26.31 -10.83
C SER A 116 -6.38 26.53 -9.32
N SER A 117 -7.61 26.67 -8.81
CA SER A 117 -7.83 26.69 -7.36
C SER A 117 -7.99 25.28 -6.79
N SER A 118 -7.34 25.02 -5.66
CA SER A 118 -7.23 23.70 -5.05
C SER A 118 -7.19 23.77 -3.53
N SER A 119 -7.58 22.70 -2.85
CA SER A 119 -7.46 22.57 -1.39
C SER A 119 -6.30 21.68 -0.95
N SER A 120 -5.50 21.14 -1.88
CA SER A 120 -4.40 20.21 -1.60
C SER A 120 -3.10 20.61 -2.30
N SER A 121 -3.13 20.79 -3.63
CA SER A 121 -1.98 21.30 -4.38
C SER A 121 -2.37 21.92 -5.73
N THR A 122 -1.55 22.83 -6.22
CA THR A 122 -1.67 23.44 -7.55
C THR A 122 -0.32 23.95 -8.05
N SER A 123 -0.14 24.11 -9.36
CA SER A 123 1.13 24.52 -9.96
C SER A 123 0.93 25.53 -11.09
N ILE A 124 2.00 26.28 -11.40
CA ILE A 124 2.06 27.18 -12.55
C ILE A 124 3.47 27.15 -13.14
N SER A 125 3.58 27.21 -14.46
CA SER A 125 4.86 27.22 -15.18
C SER A 125 4.91 28.38 -16.17
N TRP A 126 6.03 29.07 -16.26
CA TRP A 126 6.18 30.23 -17.14
C TRP A 126 7.59 30.37 -17.70
N THR A 127 7.72 31.19 -18.74
CA THR A 127 9.02 31.70 -19.22
C THR A 127 9.16 33.14 -18.74
N ALA A 128 10.24 33.43 -18.02
CA ALA A 128 10.47 34.72 -17.41
C ALA A 128 10.71 35.81 -18.48
N ASN A 129 9.92 36.88 -18.47
CA ASN A 129 10.08 38.01 -19.39
C ASN A 129 10.76 39.25 -18.75
N THR A 130 10.92 39.22 -17.43
CA THR A 130 11.56 40.26 -16.60
C THR A 130 12.57 39.61 -15.63
N THR A 131 13.44 40.40 -15.01
CA THR A 131 14.51 39.90 -14.11
C THR A 131 14.01 39.50 -12.71
N PHE A 132 12.73 39.70 -12.43
CA PHE A 132 12.03 39.22 -11.25
C PHE A 132 10.54 39.07 -11.58
N HIS A 133 9.85 38.17 -10.89
CA HIS A 133 8.42 37.95 -11.00
C HIS A 133 7.76 38.00 -9.62
N TYR A 134 6.44 38.17 -9.59
CA TYR A 134 5.65 38.02 -8.38
C TYR A 134 4.68 36.85 -8.50
N ILE A 135 4.63 36.01 -7.47
CA ILE A 135 3.54 35.06 -7.23
C ILE A 135 2.71 35.62 -6.09
N ARG A 136 1.39 35.67 -6.29
CA ARG A 136 0.45 35.89 -5.21
C ARG A 136 -0.28 34.59 -4.89
N VAL A 137 -0.18 34.13 -3.66
CA VAL A 137 -1.08 33.10 -3.12
C VAL A 137 -2.38 33.79 -2.70
N GLU A 138 -3.53 33.28 -3.14
CA GLU A 138 -4.85 33.90 -2.88
C GLU A 138 -5.83 32.87 -2.34
N ALA A 139 -6.42 33.18 -1.18
CA ALA A 139 -7.55 32.43 -0.63
C ALA A 139 -8.83 32.69 -1.45
N VAL A 140 -9.23 31.71 -2.25
CA VAL A 140 -10.44 31.77 -3.08
C VAL A 140 -11.67 31.76 -2.17
N THR A 141 -12.36 32.90 -2.10
CA THR A 141 -13.25 33.22 -0.99
C THR A 141 -14.51 32.35 -0.96
N ILE A 142 -14.74 31.71 0.19
CA ILE A 142 -16.08 31.26 0.60
C ILE A 142 -16.70 32.28 1.54
N SER A 143 -17.87 32.80 1.15
CA SER A 143 -18.61 33.91 1.77
C SER A 143 -19.10 33.63 3.19
N THR A 144 -18.17 33.54 4.15
CA THR A 144 -18.44 33.18 5.55
C THR A 144 -17.71 34.14 6.50
N SER A 145 -18.35 34.45 7.63
CA SER A 145 -17.78 35.32 8.69
C SER A 145 -16.99 34.54 9.74
N THR A 146 -16.71 33.25 9.50
CA THR A 146 -15.95 32.38 10.40
C THR A 146 -14.51 32.37 9.94
N LEU A 147 -13.57 32.59 10.87
CA LEU A 147 -12.14 32.47 10.59
C LEU A 147 -11.81 31.04 10.11
N LYS A 148 -11.10 30.99 8.99
CA LYS A 148 -10.46 29.82 8.40
C LYS A 148 -9.06 30.22 8.00
N THR A 149 -8.11 29.32 8.16
CA THR A 149 -6.72 29.47 7.73
C THR A 149 -6.34 28.34 6.80
N ALA A 150 -5.37 28.57 5.92
CA ALA A 150 -4.75 27.54 5.09
C ALA A 150 -3.23 27.66 5.18
N GLU A 151 -2.62 26.74 5.92
CA GLU A 151 -1.16 26.58 5.92
C GLU A 151 -0.72 25.96 4.59
N TYR A 152 0.33 26.50 3.98
CA TYR A 152 0.85 26.03 2.70
C TYR A 152 2.38 26.08 2.63
N ARG A 153 2.91 25.34 1.66
CA ARG A 153 4.29 25.35 1.21
C ARG A 153 4.34 25.80 -0.25
N LEU A 154 5.16 26.82 -0.54
CA LEU A 154 5.45 27.30 -1.89
C LEU A 154 6.88 26.89 -2.26
N ASP A 155 7.01 26.00 -3.25
CA ASP A 155 8.26 25.66 -3.91
C ASP A 155 8.34 26.44 -5.23
N VAL A 156 9.40 27.22 -5.43
CA VAL A 156 9.71 27.87 -6.70
C VAL A 156 11.06 27.37 -7.17
N PHE A 157 11.15 26.90 -8.41
CA PHE A 157 12.40 26.43 -8.98
C PHE A 157 12.55 26.86 -10.44
N GLU A 158 13.79 27.06 -10.85
CA GLU A 158 14.12 27.16 -12.26
C GLU A 158 13.89 25.78 -12.87
N LYS A 159 12.90 25.70 -13.75
CA LYS A 159 12.72 24.51 -14.55
C LYS A 159 13.83 24.58 -15.59
N ALA A 160 14.82 23.70 -15.45
CA ALA A 160 15.77 23.47 -16.52
C ALA A 160 14.95 23.35 -17.81
N GLU A 161 15.18 24.27 -18.76
CA GLU A 161 14.87 23.89 -20.13
C GLU A 161 15.63 22.58 -20.36
N PRO A 162 15.05 21.58 -21.06
CA PRO A 162 15.90 20.55 -21.63
C PRO A 162 16.93 21.34 -22.41
N THR A 163 18.18 21.32 -21.93
CA THR A 163 19.21 22.04 -22.63
C THR A 163 19.23 21.44 -24.02
N ASP A 164 19.51 22.26 -25.02
CA ASP A 164 20.22 21.76 -26.19
C ASP A 164 21.64 21.34 -25.76
N THR A 165 21.76 20.46 -24.74
CA THR A 165 22.47 19.19 -24.91
C THR A 165 22.08 18.78 -26.32
N PRO A 166 23.00 18.93 -27.29
CA PRO A 166 22.62 18.83 -28.69
C PRO A 166 21.91 17.51 -28.82
N THR A 167 20.61 17.52 -29.22
CA THR A 167 19.85 16.29 -29.45
C THR A 167 20.81 15.39 -30.17
N PRO A 168 21.26 14.27 -29.54
CA PRO A 168 22.39 13.54 -30.06
C PRO A 168 22.00 13.21 -31.48
N THR A 169 22.68 13.83 -32.44
CA THR A 169 22.37 13.61 -33.85
C THR A 169 22.85 12.21 -34.04
N TYR A 170 21.92 11.25 -33.88
CA TYR A 170 22.19 9.86 -33.58
C TYR A 170 23.33 9.42 -34.48
N THR A 171 24.52 9.46 -33.89
CA THR A 171 25.70 8.84 -34.43
C THR A 171 25.52 7.50 -33.78
N PRO A 172 24.83 6.55 -34.46
CA PRO A 172 24.44 5.31 -33.83
C PRO A 172 25.68 4.76 -33.14
N SER A 173 25.55 4.42 -31.86
CA SER A 173 26.65 3.78 -31.18
C SER A 173 27.09 2.62 -32.08
N PRO A 174 28.39 2.53 -32.43
CA PRO A 174 28.86 1.39 -33.22
C PRO A 174 28.75 0.09 -32.42
N ASP A 175 28.51 0.22 -31.12
CA ASP A 175 28.27 -0.84 -30.17
C ASP A 175 26.76 -1.18 -30.08
N PRO A 176 26.40 -2.47 -30.02
CA PRO A 176 25.01 -2.95 -30.13
C PRO A 176 24.16 -2.87 -28.85
N TRP A 177 24.73 -2.42 -27.72
CA TRP A 177 24.03 -2.18 -26.44
C TRP A 177 23.63 -0.71 -26.31
N ASP A 178 22.67 -0.36 -25.43
CA ASP A 178 22.23 1.03 -25.25
C ASP A 178 23.23 1.90 -24.46
N GLU A 179 22.89 3.19 -24.26
CA GLU A 179 23.77 4.18 -23.62
C GLU A 179 23.76 4.17 -22.08
N TYR A 180 22.87 3.39 -21.45
CA TYR A 180 22.67 3.34 -20.00
C TYR A 180 23.50 2.24 -19.33
N GLU A 181 24.06 1.33 -20.14
CA GLU A 181 24.96 0.25 -19.76
C GLU A 181 26.34 0.72 -19.24
N PRO A 182 26.94 0.08 -18.21
CA PRO A 182 26.45 -1.11 -17.51
C PRO A 182 25.37 -0.77 -16.48
N ASN A 183 24.19 -1.40 -16.56
CA ASN A 183 23.10 -1.25 -15.58
C ASN A 183 22.68 -2.61 -14.96
N ASP A 184 23.46 -3.65 -15.22
CA ASP A 184 23.07 -5.05 -15.27
C ASP A 184 22.88 -5.78 -13.92
N SER A 185 22.89 -5.04 -12.80
CA SER A 185 22.71 -5.56 -11.46
C SER A 185 22.28 -4.49 -10.46
N PHE A 186 21.73 -4.92 -9.32
CA PHE A 186 21.42 -4.05 -8.16
C PHE A 186 22.63 -3.22 -7.66
N THR A 187 23.86 -3.60 -8.02
CA THR A 187 25.08 -2.85 -7.69
C THR A 187 25.61 -1.95 -8.80
N GLU A 188 25.05 -2.04 -10.01
CA GLU A 188 25.47 -1.30 -11.21
C GLU A 188 24.38 -0.32 -11.70
N VAL A 189 23.33 -0.11 -10.91
CA VAL A 189 22.13 0.66 -11.30
C VAL A 189 22.38 2.01 -11.96
N TYR A 190 21.66 2.28 -13.05
CA TYR A 190 21.56 3.62 -13.62
C TYR A 190 20.66 4.51 -12.74
N THR A 191 21.21 5.59 -12.19
CA THR A 191 20.45 6.48 -11.30
C THR A 191 19.70 7.54 -12.10
N LEU A 192 18.37 7.50 -12.04
CA LEU A 192 17.49 8.48 -12.69
C LEU A 192 17.65 9.88 -12.07
N PRO A 193 17.47 10.95 -12.85
CA PRO A 193 17.46 12.31 -12.32
C PRO A 193 16.33 12.52 -11.30
N ILE A 194 16.56 13.39 -10.31
CA ILE A 194 15.55 13.73 -9.29
C ILE A 194 14.53 14.71 -9.89
N MET A 195 13.43 14.17 -10.41
CA MET A 195 12.33 14.93 -11.03
C MET A 195 11.00 14.17 -10.91
N THR A 196 9.88 14.86 -11.10
CA THR A 196 8.53 14.27 -10.97
C THR A 196 8.13 13.33 -12.10
N SER A 197 8.91 13.28 -13.18
CA SER A 197 8.76 12.36 -14.30
C SER A 197 10.08 12.30 -15.06
N ALA A 198 10.57 11.10 -15.39
CA ALA A 198 11.75 10.86 -16.21
C ALA A 198 11.42 9.78 -17.25
N THR A 199 11.93 9.95 -18.48
CA THR A 199 11.79 8.97 -19.57
C THR A 199 13.17 8.67 -20.14
N LEU A 200 13.45 7.38 -20.34
CA LEU A 200 14.59 6.86 -21.09
C LEU A 200 14.03 6.20 -22.36
N GLU A 201 14.71 6.40 -23.49
CA GLU A 201 14.27 5.92 -24.80
C GLU A 201 15.28 4.94 -25.42
N ASN A 202 14.82 3.96 -26.19
CA ASN A 202 15.64 2.98 -26.93
C ASN A 202 16.56 2.11 -26.04
N LEU A 203 16.08 1.76 -24.84
CA LEU A 203 16.69 0.72 -24.01
C LEU A 203 16.62 -0.62 -24.75
N ASN A 204 17.59 -1.50 -24.53
CA ASN A 204 17.56 -2.85 -25.08
C ASN A 204 18.25 -3.87 -24.18
N PHE A 205 17.88 -5.13 -24.37
CA PHE A 205 18.44 -6.24 -23.60
C PHE A 205 19.68 -6.86 -24.28
N HIS A 206 20.52 -6.06 -24.95
CA HIS A 206 21.72 -6.57 -25.61
C HIS A 206 22.98 -6.44 -24.72
N PRO A 207 23.53 -7.54 -24.18
CA PRO A 207 24.53 -7.44 -23.12
C PRO A 207 25.80 -6.70 -23.55
N TYR A 208 26.25 -5.74 -22.75
CA TYR A 208 27.49 -5.01 -23.01
C TYR A 208 28.73 -5.90 -23.15
N SER A 209 29.75 -5.39 -23.86
CA SER A 209 30.96 -6.16 -24.18
C SER A 209 31.72 -6.67 -22.96
N GLY A 210 31.84 -7.98 -22.85
CA GLY A 210 32.59 -8.67 -21.80
C GLY A 210 31.73 -9.33 -20.72
N ARG A 211 30.42 -9.08 -20.73
CA ARG A 211 29.48 -9.76 -19.84
C ARG A 211 29.14 -11.18 -20.33
N ALA A 212 28.69 -12.02 -19.39
CA ALA A 212 28.22 -13.37 -19.65
C ALA A 212 26.94 -13.66 -18.84
N GLY A 213 25.78 -13.51 -19.47
CA GLY A 213 24.47 -13.70 -18.86
C GLY A 213 23.35 -13.20 -19.78
N PRO A 214 22.07 -13.35 -19.39
CA PRO A 214 20.98 -12.55 -19.93
C PRO A 214 21.10 -11.11 -19.44
N ASP A 215 20.63 -10.16 -20.23
CA ASP A 215 20.53 -8.75 -19.84
C ASP A 215 19.44 -8.52 -18.79
N GLU A 216 19.70 -7.63 -17.83
CA GLU A 216 18.75 -7.21 -16.80
C GLU A 216 18.93 -5.72 -16.48
N ASP A 217 18.05 -4.85 -16.98
CA ASP A 217 18.17 -3.43 -16.69
C ASP A 217 17.83 -3.10 -15.23
N TRP A 218 18.74 -2.46 -14.51
CA TRP A 218 18.45 -1.88 -13.19
C TRP A 218 18.56 -0.36 -13.16
N PHE A 219 17.48 0.28 -12.74
CA PHE A 219 17.41 1.73 -12.52
C PHE A 219 17.19 2.06 -11.04
N ALA A 220 17.61 3.24 -10.60
CA ALA A 220 17.35 3.75 -9.26
C ALA A 220 16.66 5.12 -9.30
N LEU A 221 15.53 5.23 -8.60
CA LEU A 221 14.75 6.47 -8.44
C LEU A 221 14.80 6.93 -6.98
N TYR A 222 15.05 8.21 -6.74
CA TYR A 222 14.88 8.80 -5.42
C TYR A 222 13.41 9.18 -5.18
N VAL A 223 12.81 8.65 -4.11
CA VAL A 223 11.39 8.85 -3.75
C VAL A 223 11.24 9.53 -2.39
N LYS A 224 10.00 9.97 -2.10
CA LYS A 224 9.59 10.55 -0.82
C LYS A 224 8.53 9.70 -0.12
N ASP A 225 8.66 9.58 1.20
CA ASP A 225 7.72 8.83 2.05
C ASP A 225 6.26 9.31 1.88
N GLY A 226 5.32 8.37 1.80
CA GLY A 226 3.89 8.61 1.58
C GLY A 226 3.51 9.14 0.18
N ARG A 227 4.45 9.15 -0.79
CA ARG A 227 4.15 9.52 -2.18
C ARG A 227 3.97 8.30 -3.07
N TRP A 228 3.17 8.49 -4.12
CA TRP A 228 2.88 7.45 -5.10
C TRP A 228 3.66 7.66 -6.39
N TYR A 229 4.12 6.55 -6.95
CA TYR A 229 4.92 6.52 -8.16
C TYR A 229 4.38 5.46 -9.12
N GLN A 230 4.64 5.67 -10.41
CA GLN A 230 4.35 4.73 -11.48
C GLN A 230 5.61 4.55 -12.33
N ALA A 231 5.89 3.32 -12.72
CA ALA A 231 6.87 2.99 -13.76
C ALA A 231 6.16 2.21 -14.86
N THR A 232 6.42 2.56 -16.11
CA THR A 232 5.76 2.00 -17.30
C THR A 232 6.79 1.81 -18.41
N THR A 233 6.80 0.63 -19.03
CA THR A 233 7.54 0.43 -20.30
C THR A 233 6.65 0.76 -21.49
N SER A 234 7.19 1.37 -22.55
CA SER A 234 6.44 1.66 -23.78
C SER A 234 7.27 1.40 -25.04
N ASP A 235 6.62 1.50 -26.21
CA ASP A 235 7.25 1.45 -27.53
C ASP A 235 8.08 0.17 -27.82
N LEU A 236 7.65 -0.94 -27.18
CA LEU A 236 8.25 -2.26 -27.27
C LEU A 236 8.38 -2.76 -28.73
N ASN A 237 9.58 -3.21 -29.10
CA ASN A 237 9.85 -3.92 -30.34
C ASN A 237 10.51 -5.28 -30.02
N ASN A 238 9.83 -6.39 -30.33
CA ASN A 238 10.33 -7.77 -30.07
C ASN A 238 10.82 -8.04 -28.63
N VAL A 239 10.25 -7.37 -27.63
CA VAL A 239 10.48 -7.64 -26.21
C VAL A 239 9.16 -7.91 -25.50
N ASP A 240 9.25 -8.58 -24.36
CA ASP A 240 8.15 -8.93 -23.47
C ASP A 240 8.63 -8.60 -22.05
N THR A 241 8.22 -7.46 -21.51
CA THR A 241 8.87 -6.91 -20.31
C THR A 241 8.26 -7.48 -19.04
N TYR A 242 9.12 -7.78 -18.05
CA TYR A 242 8.70 -7.99 -16.66
C TYR A 242 9.44 -7.01 -15.76
N MET A 243 8.68 -6.28 -14.95
CA MET A 243 9.17 -5.24 -14.04
C MET A 243 9.02 -5.66 -12.58
N GLU A 244 10.04 -5.41 -11.77
CA GLU A 244 9.98 -5.47 -10.30
C GLU A 244 10.40 -4.12 -9.71
N ILE A 245 9.55 -3.55 -8.87
CA ILE A 245 9.87 -2.43 -7.98
C ILE A 245 10.44 -3.01 -6.68
N ARG A 246 11.64 -2.58 -6.31
CA ARG A 246 12.43 -3.14 -5.21
C ARG A 246 12.88 -2.05 -4.23
N ASN A 247 12.91 -2.39 -2.95
CA ASN A 247 13.38 -1.48 -1.90
C ASN A 247 14.91 -1.51 -1.71
N GLN A 248 15.43 -0.67 -0.82
CA GLN A 248 16.86 -0.53 -0.51
C GLN A 248 17.52 -1.83 0.00
N ASP A 249 16.74 -2.76 0.54
CA ASP A 249 17.17 -4.07 1.02
C ASP A 249 17.01 -5.15 -0.07
N ASN A 250 16.72 -4.74 -1.31
CA ASN A 250 16.46 -5.57 -2.50
C ASN A 250 15.29 -6.56 -2.35
N ASN A 251 14.27 -6.19 -1.57
CA ASN A 251 12.99 -6.93 -1.53
C ASN A 251 12.04 -6.33 -2.56
N VAL A 252 11.28 -7.18 -3.26
CA VAL A 252 10.19 -6.75 -4.15
C VAL A 252 9.08 -6.11 -3.31
N VAL A 253 8.62 -4.94 -3.77
CA VAL A 253 7.52 -4.16 -3.22
C VAL A 253 6.30 -4.26 -4.14
N GLU A 254 6.52 -4.23 -5.45
CA GLU A 254 5.49 -4.39 -6.48
C GLU A 254 6.11 -5.07 -7.71
N SER A 255 5.31 -5.76 -8.52
CA SER A 255 5.78 -6.32 -9.82
C SER A 255 4.69 -6.32 -10.88
N SER A 256 5.08 -6.33 -12.16
CA SER A 256 4.15 -6.24 -13.29
C SER A 256 4.70 -6.96 -14.51
N GLU A 257 3.85 -7.72 -15.21
CA GLU A 257 4.13 -8.31 -16.54
C GLU A 257 3.45 -7.46 -17.63
N ASP A 258 2.12 -7.52 -17.75
CA ASP A 258 1.35 -6.98 -18.90
C ASP A 258 0.43 -5.78 -18.56
N GLU A 259 0.51 -5.22 -17.34
CA GLU A 259 -0.42 -4.20 -16.83
C GLU A 259 -0.32 -2.84 -17.55
N GLY A 260 0.76 -2.59 -18.31
CA GLY A 260 0.90 -1.43 -19.21
C GLY A 260 0.14 -1.59 -20.53
N GLY A 261 -0.29 -2.81 -20.86
CA GLY A 261 -1.10 -3.15 -22.03
C GLY A 261 -0.26 -3.69 -23.19
N GLY A 262 -0.62 -4.88 -23.67
CA GLY A 262 0.19 -5.61 -24.65
C GLY A 262 1.16 -6.53 -23.90
N PHE A 263 2.46 -6.39 -24.17
CA PHE A 263 3.56 -7.06 -23.45
C PHE A 263 4.34 -6.10 -22.53
N ALA A 264 3.70 -4.98 -22.18
CA ALA A 264 4.31 -3.85 -21.50
C ALA A 264 3.97 -3.87 -20.02
N SER A 265 4.97 -3.71 -19.16
CA SER A 265 4.77 -3.61 -17.71
C SER A 265 4.35 -2.21 -17.26
N GLN A 266 3.53 -2.15 -16.22
CA GLN A 266 3.19 -0.95 -15.46
C GLN A 266 3.04 -1.28 -13.96
N ALA A 267 3.97 -0.82 -13.14
CA ALA A 267 3.89 -0.94 -11.68
C ALA A 267 3.53 0.41 -11.02
N LYS A 268 2.72 0.39 -9.96
CA LYS A 268 2.35 1.56 -9.15
C LYS A 268 2.58 1.26 -7.68
N TRP A 269 3.28 2.12 -6.97
CA TRP A 269 3.59 1.88 -5.55
C TRP A 269 3.55 3.16 -4.71
N GLU A 270 3.25 2.98 -3.42
CA GLU A 270 3.49 3.98 -2.38
C GLU A 270 4.91 3.79 -1.83
N ALA A 271 5.69 4.87 -1.78
CA ALA A 271 6.98 4.86 -1.12
C ALA A 271 6.78 4.92 0.40
N SER A 272 7.38 3.97 1.12
CA SER A 272 7.28 3.85 2.59
C SER A 272 8.49 4.42 3.35
N TYR A 273 9.37 5.13 2.62
CA TYR A 273 10.51 5.86 3.16
C TYR A 273 11.07 6.87 2.14
N ASP A 274 11.75 7.90 2.65
CA ASP A 274 12.63 8.78 1.87
C ASP A 274 13.92 8.04 1.49
N GLY A 275 14.19 7.85 0.20
CA GLY A 275 15.39 7.13 -0.24
C GLY A 275 15.31 6.62 -1.67
N TYR A 276 16.17 5.66 -2.01
CA TYR A 276 16.14 5.02 -3.32
C TYR A 276 15.20 3.80 -3.34
N TYR A 277 14.41 3.74 -4.40
CA TYR A 277 13.75 2.54 -4.90
C TYR A 277 14.41 2.14 -6.21
N TYR A 278 14.35 0.85 -6.52
CA TYR A 278 15.06 0.22 -7.61
C TYR A 278 14.05 -0.42 -8.55
N ILE A 279 14.22 -0.21 -9.85
CA ILE A 279 13.37 -0.78 -10.88
C ILE A 279 14.24 -1.78 -11.62
N ARG A 280 13.88 -3.06 -11.57
CA ARG A 280 14.50 -4.11 -12.37
C ARG A 280 13.57 -4.46 -13.51
N ILE A 281 14.09 -4.52 -14.73
CA ILE A 281 13.34 -4.92 -15.92
C ILE A 281 14.08 -6.07 -16.59
N ILE A 282 13.35 -7.10 -17.01
CA ILE A 282 13.90 -8.23 -17.77
C ILE A 282 13.03 -8.54 -18.98
N ASN A 283 13.65 -9.10 -20.02
CA ASN A 283 12.92 -9.68 -21.15
C ASN A 283 12.49 -11.12 -20.85
N ARG A 284 11.19 -11.40 -21.03
CA ARG A 284 10.56 -12.71 -20.82
C ARG A 284 10.69 -13.62 -22.03
N ILE A 285 10.94 -13.07 -23.22
CA ILE A 285 11.31 -13.85 -24.40
C ILE A 285 12.83 -13.98 -24.54
N ASN A 286 13.28 -15.18 -24.91
CA ASN A 286 14.71 -15.54 -25.01
C ASN A 286 15.39 -14.99 -26.29
N THR A 287 15.08 -13.75 -26.66
CA THR A 287 15.65 -13.03 -27.81
C THR A 287 15.99 -11.61 -27.39
N SER A 288 17.24 -11.24 -27.61
CA SER A 288 17.81 -9.98 -27.10
C SER A 288 18.86 -9.43 -28.09
N GLY A 289 18.38 -9.07 -29.27
CA GLY A 289 19.16 -8.34 -30.27
C GLY A 289 19.23 -6.84 -29.98
N SER A 290 20.16 -6.14 -30.63
CA SER A 290 20.28 -4.67 -30.58
C SER A 290 19.03 -3.93 -31.06
N ASP A 291 18.18 -4.61 -31.80
CA ASP A 291 16.94 -4.07 -32.36
C ASP A 291 15.72 -4.42 -31.47
N ASP A 292 15.90 -5.22 -30.41
CA ASP A 292 14.83 -5.65 -29.50
C ASP A 292 14.75 -4.64 -28.33
N THR A 293 13.96 -3.58 -28.51
CA THR A 293 14.01 -2.33 -27.71
C THR A 293 12.74 -2.05 -26.90
N TYR A 294 12.85 -1.16 -25.90
CA TYR A 294 11.74 -0.52 -25.20
C TYR A 294 12.11 0.87 -24.68
N ASP A 295 11.11 1.64 -24.26
CA ASP A 295 11.27 2.91 -23.55
C ASP A 295 10.80 2.73 -22.09
N LEU A 296 11.38 3.45 -21.13
CA LEU A 296 10.97 3.44 -19.72
C LEU A 296 10.55 4.84 -19.28
N THR A 297 9.32 5.00 -18.80
CA THR A 297 8.86 6.22 -18.12
C THR A 297 8.58 5.94 -16.65
N VAL A 298 9.06 6.83 -15.78
CA VAL A 298 8.87 6.75 -14.32
C VAL A 298 8.41 8.11 -13.81
N GLU A 299 7.28 8.17 -13.10
CA GLU A 299 6.64 9.42 -12.68
C GLU A 299 6.03 9.37 -11.27
N GLU A 300 6.03 10.51 -10.58
CA GLU A 300 5.24 10.74 -9.37
C GLU A 300 3.78 10.95 -9.78
N ILE A 301 2.89 10.07 -9.30
CA ILE A 301 1.45 10.15 -9.55
C ILE A 301 0.73 10.63 -8.29
N SER A 302 -0.48 11.17 -8.46
CA SER A 302 -1.41 11.22 -7.33
C SER A 302 -1.66 9.80 -6.82
N ALA A 303 -1.83 9.63 -5.51
CA ALA A 303 -2.33 8.37 -4.94
C ALA A 303 -3.53 7.88 -5.78
N PRO A 304 -3.56 6.58 -6.18
CA PRO A 304 -4.64 6.05 -6.98
C PRO A 304 -5.94 6.35 -6.25
N ALA A 305 -6.93 6.85 -6.98
CA ALA A 305 -8.16 7.36 -6.39
C ALA A 305 -8.74 6.28 -5.47
N THR A 306 -8.66 6.50 -4.16
CA THR A 306 -9.33 5.65 -3.17
C THR A 306 -10.76 5.55 -3.63
N ALA A 307 -11.25 4.32 -3.85
CA ALA A 307 -12.53 4.08 -4.52
C ALA A 307 -13.58 5.00 -3.92
N THR A 308 -13.90 6.08 -4.66
CA THR A 308 -14.80 7.10 -4.15
C THR A 308 -16.12 6.37 -3.93
N PRO A 309 -16.71 6.39 -2.72
CA PRO A 309 -17.96 5.71 -2.48
C PRO A 309 -18.91 6.11 -3.59
N GLY A 310 -19.33 5.14 -4.40
CA GLY A 310 -20.19 5.39 -5.55
C GLY A 310 -21.40 6.20 -5.11
N PRO A 311 -22.04 6.97 -6.00
CA PRO A 311 -23.19 7.80 -5.64
C PRO A 311 -24.16 6.94 -4.81
N SER A 312 -24.31 7.30 -3.53
CA SER A 312 -24.96 6.44 -2.53
C SER A 312 -26.22 5.86 -3.15
N PRO A 313 -26.33 4.52 -3.28
CA PRO A 313 -27.47 3.95 -3.96
C PRO A 313 -28.73 4.46 -3.28
N THR A 314 -29.68 4.92 -4.10
CA THR A 314 -31.03 5.30 -3.63
C THR A 314 -31.48 4.19 -2.69
N PRO A 315 -31.81 4.46 -1.42
CA PRO A 315 -31.80 3.44 -0.37
C PRO A 315 -32.44 2.13 -0.83
N GLY A 316 -31.58 1.13 -1.04
CA GLY A 316 -32.02 -0.20 -1.37
C GLY A 316 -32.80 -0.81 -0.19
N PRO A 317 -33.28 -2.06 -0.32
CA PRO A 317 -33.48 -2.86 0.87
C PRO A 317 -32.20 -2.81 1.74
N GLY A 318 -32.37 -2.84 3.06
CA GLY A 318 -31.23 -2.97 3.97
C GLY A 318 -30.48 -4.29 3.75
N PRO A 319 -29.35 -4.52 4.43
CA PRO A 319 -28.61 -5.77 4.32
C PRO A 319 -29.56 -6.95 4.51
N ASP A 320 -29.43 -7.97 3.66
CA ASP A 320 -30.32 -9.11 3.68
C ASP A 320 -30.32 -9.76 5.07
N PRO A 321 -31.49 -9.96 5.72
CA PRO A 321 -31.54 -10.50 7.07
C PRO A 321 -31.14 -11.99 7.18
N GLU A 322 -30.95 -12.66 6.04
CA GLU A 322 -30.51 -14.06 5.95
C GLU A 322 -29.01 -14.18 5.58
N ALA A 323 -28.33 -13.06 5.28
CA ALA A 323 -26.87 -12.98 5.21
C ALA A 323 -26.22 -13.33 6.56
N ASP A 324 -25.03 -13.94 6.54
CA ASP A 324 -24.43 -14.47 7.76
C ASP A 324 -23.65 -13.43 8.60
N SER A 325 -23.08 -13.88 9.72
CA SER A 325 -22.43 -13.01 10.71
C SER A 325 -21.06 -12.44 10.33
N CYS A 326 -20.43 -12.93 9.25
CA CYS A 326 -19.17 -12.40 8.72
C CYS A 326 -19.35 -11.26 7.73
N GLU A 327 -20.56 -11.05 7.21
CA GLU A 327 -20.85 -10.11 6.14
C GLU A 327 -20.79 -8.63 6.59
N ASP A 328 -20.32 -7.69 5.76
CA ASP A 328 -19.88 -7.82 4.37
C ASP A 328 -18.39 -8.25 4.28
N ASN A 329 -18.07 -9.39 3.66
CA ASN A 329 -16.71 -9.96 3.58
C ASN A 329 -16.16 -10.10 2.13
N LEU A 330 -16.70 -9.34 1.18
CA LEU A 330 -16.47 -9.46 -0.28
C LEU A 330 -15.03 -9.37 -0.84
N ASP A 331 -14.03 -9.02 -0.03
CA ASP A 331 -12.65 -8.75 -0.51
C ASP A 331 -11.56 -8.94 0.59
N PHE A 332 -10.29 -8.85 0.20
CA PHE A 332 -9.14 -9.00 1.12
C PHE A 332 -9.07 -7.98 2.27
N VAL A 333 -9.65 -6.79 2.12
CA VAL A 333 -9.70 -5.75 3.18
C VAL A 333 -10.75 -6.11 4.20
N HIS A 334 -11.92 -6.52 3.73
CA HIS A 334 -13.10 -6.89 4.51
C HIS A 334 -13.05 -8.32 5.07
N ALA A 335 -12.13 -9.15 4.58
CA ALA A 335 -11.95 -10.56 4.95
C ALA A 335 -12.17 -10.88 6.44
N CYS A 336 -13.14 -11.76 6.72
CA CYS A 336 -13.58 -12.10 8.06
C CYS A 336 -12.54 -12.95 8.80
N ILE A 337 -12.32 -12.66 10.09
CA ILE A 337 -11.29 -13.37 10.89
C ILE A 337 -11.93 -14.60 11.54
N ILE A 338 -11.56 -15.80 11.06
CA ILE A 338 -12.06 -17.07 11.62
C ILE A 338 -11.07 -17.68 12.62
N PRO A 339 -11.53 -18.26 13.74
CA PRO A 339 -10.66 -18.92 14.71
C PRO A 339 -10.27 -20.34 14.28
N VAL A 340 -8.99 -20.68 14.39
CA VAL A 340 -8.49 -22.02 14.10
C VAL A 340 -9.00 -23.08 15.09
N ASN A 341 -9.17 -24.32 14.59
CA ASN A 341 -9.73 -25.49 15.28
C ASN A 341 -11.20 -25.36 15.71
N GLN A 342 -11.96 -24.47 15.08
CA GLN A 342 -13.39 -24.30 15.29
C GLN A 342 -14.12 -24.36 13.93
N SER A 343 -15.31 -24.95 13.93
CA SER A 343 -16.23 -24.88 12.79
C SER A 343 -17.09 -23.63 12.92
N GLN A 344 -17.29 -22.92 11.81
CA GLN A 344 -18.28 -21.84 11.69
C GLN A 344 -19.15 -22.13 10.46
N THR A 345 -20.44 -21.77 10.55
CA THR A 345 -21.41 -21.99 9.48
C THR A 345 -21.74 -20.64 8.85
N PHE A 346 -21.69 -20.63 7.52
CA PHE A 346 -21.76 -19.49 6.64
C PHE A 346 -22.72 -19.80 5.48
N ASN A 347 -23.08 -18.81 4.68
CA ASN A 347 -23.88 -19.01 3.47
C ASN A 347 -23.42 -18.06 2.36
N PHE A 348 -23.94 -18.24 1.15
CA PHE A 348 -23.64 -17.40 -0.01
C PHE A 348 -24.76 -16.38 -0.27
N VAL A 349 -25.34 -15.76 0.78
CA VAL A 349 -26.45 -14.80 0.68
C VAL A 349 -25.92 -13.36 0.72
N PRO A 350 -25.69 -12.72 -0.44
CA PRO A 350 -25.00 -11.43 -0.49
C PRO A 350 -25.86 -10.31 0.12
N PRO A 351 -25.38 -9.55 1.12
CA PRO A 351 -26.18 -8.60 1.90
C PRO A 351 -26.79 -7.49 1.02
N TYR A 352 -26.15 -7.17 -0.10
CA TYR A 352 -26.58 -6.11 -1.02
C TYR A 352 -27.00 -6.64 -2.40
N GLY A 353 -27.12 -7.97 -2.54
CA GLY A 353 -27.36 -8.65 -3.81
C GLY A 353 -26.12 -8.74 -4.71
N GLY A 354 -26.05 -9.78 -5.54
CA GLY A 354 -24.92 -9.99 -6.45
C GLY A 354 -24.52 -11.47 -6.53
N VAL A 355 -23.23 -11.70 -6.72
CA VAL A 355 -22.58 -12.98 -6.40
C VAL A 355 -21.88 -12.77 -5.06
N ASP A 356 -22.04 -13.73 -4.17
CA ASP A 356 -21.34 -13.76 -2.90
C ASP A 356 -19.99 -14.50 -3.05
N ASN A 357 -18.96 -13.97 -2.40
CA ASN A 357 -17.58 -14.45 -2.44
C ASN A 357 -16.96 -14.18 -1.08
N ASP A 358 -17.00 -15.18 -0.20
CA ASP A 358 -16.51 -15.05 1.15
C ASP A 358 -14.98 -14.96 1.21
N PHE A 359 -14.45 -13.81 1.64
CA PHE A 359 -13.06 -13.74 2.07
C PHE A 359 -12.93 -13.98 3.57
N TYR A 360 -12.02 -14.87 3.94
CA TYR A 360 -11.62 -15.17 5.31
C TYR A 360 -10.12 -14.99 5.49
N ARG A 361 -9.69 -14.83 6.74
CA ARG A 361 -8.27 -14.86 7.11
C ARG A 361 -8.02 -15.54 8.45
N ILE A 362 -6.91 -16.27 8.53
CA ILE A 362 -6.40 -16.90 9.75
C ILE A 362 -4.97 -16.46 10.03
N TRP A 363 -4.60 -16.32 11.31
CA TRP A 363 -3.22 -16.01 11.69
C TRP A 363 -2.37 -17.28 11.69
N VAL A 364 -1.36 -17.32 10.83
CA VAL A 364 -0.42 -18.45 10.72
C VAL A 364 0.92 -18.14 11.38
N LYS A 365 1.66 -19.19 11.71
CA LYS A 365 3.03 -19.12 12.26
C LYS A 365 3.91 -20.18 11.58
N PRO A 366 5.21 -19.92 11.41
CA PRO A 366 6.10 -20.81 10.66
C PRO A 366 6.24 -22.16 11.37
N GLY A 367 6.26 -23.24 10.58
CA GLY A 367 6.40 -24.62 11.10
C GLY A 367 5.11 -25.30 11.52
N LEU A 368 3.95 -24.68 11.27
CA LEU A 368 2.63 -25.26 11.51
C LEU A 368 1.94 -25.66 10.20
N MET A 369 1.15 -26.73 10.27
CA MET A 369 0.29 -27.18 9.18
C MET A 369 -1.13 -26.70 9.43
N PHE A 370 -1.77 -26.11 8.42
CA PHE A 370 -3.16 -25.67 8.46
C PHE A 370 -3.96 -26.48 7.45
N GLU A 371 -5.04 -27.11 7.89
CA GLU A 371 -5.94 -27.92 7.06
C GLU A 371 -7.32 -27.24 7.08
N CYS A 372 -7.67 -26.57 5.99
CA CYS A 372 -8.94 -25.85 5.83
C CYS A 372 -9.88 -26.65 4.94
N ALA A 373 -11.12 -26.83 5.37
CA ALA A 373 -12.12 -27.64 4.68
C ALA A 373 -13.50 -27.02 4.80
N THR A 374 -14.32 -27.16 3.75
CA THR A 374 -15.77 -27.03 3.89
C THR A 374 -16.41 -28.36 4.32
N SER A 375 -17.57 -28.28 4.97
CA SER A 375 -18.40 -29.41 5.39
C SER A 375 -19.88 -29.04 5.40
N ASP A 376 -20.75 -30.03 5.57
CA ASP A 376 -22.18 -29.84 5.86
C ASP A 376 -22.95 -28.99 4.82
N LEU A 377 -22.53 -29.09 3.55
CA LEU A 377 -23.07 -28.32 2.42
C LEU A 377 -24.56 -28.54 2.19
N SER A 378 -25.27 -27.44 1.91
CA SER A 378 -26.66 -27.48 1.48
C SER A 378 -26.86 -28.13 0.11
N PRO A 379 -28.06 -28.65 -0.21
CA PRO A 379 -28.29 -29.44 -1.41
C PRO A 379 -28.02 -28.71 -2.73
N GLY A 380 -26.87 -29.02 -3.35
CA GLY A 380 -26.45 -28.45 -4.63
C GLY A 380 -25.51 -27.24 -4.51
N VAL A 381 -25.01 -26.96 -3.31
CA VAL A 381 -23.83 -26.14 -3.08
C VAL A 381 -22.58 -26.92 -3.47
N ASP A 382 -21.67 -26.26 -4.19
CA ASP A 382 -20.44 -26.81 -4.76
C ASP A 382 -19.34 -25.73 -4.64
N PRO A 383 -18.74 -25.57 -3.44
CA PRO A 383 -17.81 -24.50 -3.14
C PRO A 383 -16.45 -24.68 -3.82
N ASN A 384 -15.86 -23.57 -4.25
CA ASN A 384 -14.47 -23.48 -4.68
C ASN A 384 -13.68 -22.68 -3.63
N MET A 385 -12.62 -23.28 -3.08
CA MET A 385 -11.72 -22.62 -2.12
C MET A 385 -10.40 -22.24 -2.80
N ILE A 386 -10.00 -20.97 -2.72
CA ILE A 386 -8.68 -20.48 -3.15
C ILE A 386 -7.95 -19.91 -1.93
N VAL A 387 -6.65 -20.19 -1.79
CA VAL A 387 -5.85 -19.78 -0.63
C VAL A 387 -4.71 -18.87 -1.08
N PHE A 388 -4.48 -17.79 -0.33
CA PHE A 388 -3.48 -16.76 -0.63
C PHE A 388 -2.56 -16.49 0.56
N THR A 389 -1.28 -16.26 0.30
CA THR A 389 -0.28 -15.91 1.33
C THR A 389 -0.21 -14.41 1.65
N GLY A 390 -1.01 -13.60 0.97
CA GLY A 390 -1.13 -12.15 1.15
C GLY A 390 -2.42 -11.63 0.51
N PRO A 391 -2.74 -10.33 0.68
CA PRO A 391 -4.01 -9.73 0.25
C PRO A 391 -4.01 -9.30 -1.23
N SER A 392 -3.38 -10.08 -2.13
CA SER A 392 -3.48 -9.91 -3.59
C SER A 392 -3.77 -11.23 -4.28
N TRP A 393 -4.37 -11.17 -5.47
CA TRP A 393 -4.59 -12.32 -6.35
C TRP A 393 -3.29 -13.02 -6.72
N ASP A 394 -2.18 -12.28 -6.86
CA ASP A 394 -0.84 -12.80 -7.18
C ASP A 394 -0.24 -13.63 -6.04
N ASN A 395 -0.80 -13.54 -4.84
CA ASN A 395 -0.41 -14.35 -3.70
C ASN A 395 -1.14 -15.69 -3.64
N ALA A 396 -1.95 -16.04 -4.65
CA ALA A 396 -2.64 -17.32 -4.73
C ALA A 396 -1.64 -18.50 -4.76
N ILE A 397 -1.72 -19.38 -3.78
CA ILE A 397 -0.87 -20.58 -3.67
C ILE A 397 -1.57 -21.86 -4.15
N GLY A 398 -2.84 -21.74 -4.55
CA GLY A 398 -3.65 -22.81 -5.10
C GLY A 398 -5.08 -22.79 -4.55
N GLY A 399 -5.85 -23.78 -4.96
CA GLY A 399 -7.23 -23.95 -4.53
C GLY A 399 -7.72 -25.37 -4.74
N ASN A 400 -8.95 -25.63 -4.34
CA ASN A 400 -9.64 -26.89 -4.55
C ASN A 400 -11.17 -26.68 -4.50
N ASP A 401 -11.87 -27.23 -5.47
CA ASP A 401 -13.33 -27.33 -5.54
C ASP A 401 -13.82 -28.67 -4.95
N ASP A 402 -13.29 -29.79 -5.44
CA ASP A 402 -13.69 -31.16 -5.06
C ASP A 402 -12.60 -31.87 -4.22
N VAL A 403 -12.88 -32.31 -2.98
CA VAL A 403 -12.00 -33.25 -2.24
C VAL A 403 -11.78 -34.54 -3.03
N GLN A 404 -12.83 -35.01 -3.70
CA GLN A 404 -12.80 -36.14 -4.65
C GLN A 404 -14.13 -36.17 -5.42
N PRO A 405 -14.21 -36.81 -6.61
CA PRO A 405 -15.44 -36.86 -7.40
C PRO A 405 -16.66 -37.33 -6.61
N GLY A 406 -17.68 -36.47 -6.51
CA GLY A 406 -18.92 -36.71 -5.75
C GLY A 406 -18.83 -36.38 -4.26
N ASN A 407 -17.75 -35.72 -3.82
CA ASN A 407 -17.60 -35.12 -2.51
C ASN A 407 -17.20 -33.64 -2.69
N TYR A 408 -18.20 -32.82 -2.99
CA TYR A 408 -18.14 -31.37 -3.29
C TYR A 408 -17.61 -30.49 -2.15
N ASN A 409 -17.06 -31.08 -1.08
CA ASN A 409 -16.38 -30.28 -0.07
C ASN A 409 -15.03 -29.84 -0.62
N SER A 410 -14.71 -28.56 -0.49
CA SER A 410 -13.40 -28.00 -0.76
C SER A 410 -12.43 -28.39 0.37
N TYR A 411 -11.15 -28.58 0.04
CA TYR A 411 -10.10 -28.82 1.03
C TYR A 411 -8.75 -28.31 0.55
N PHE A 412 -8.07 -27.53 1.41
CA PHE A 412 -6.71 -27.08 1.18
C PHE A 412 -5.83 -27.33 2.42
N ALA A 413 -4.58 -27.73 2.19
CA ALA A 413 -3.62 -28.01 3.24
C ALA A 413 -2.33 -27.21 3.02
N TYR A 414 -2.01 -26.34 3.97
CA TYR A 414 -0.89 -25.39 3.86
C TYR A 414 0.13 -25.59 4.98
N TYR A 415 1.41 -25.71 4.62
CA TYR A 415 2.51 -25.67 5.57
C TYR A 415 3.07 -24.25 5.65
N ALA A 416 2.83 -23.58 6.78
CA ALA A 416 3.21 -22.19 6.97
C ALA A 416 4.73 -22.02 7.07
N THR A 417 5.27 -21.15 6.21
CA THR A 417 6.68 -20.76 6.18
C THR A 417 6.93 -19.38 6.81
N TYR A 418 5.87 -18.61 7.08
CA TYR A 418 5.91 -17.25 7.62
C TYR A 418 4.95 -17.08 8.81
N GLU A 419 5.04 -15.93 9.49
CA GLU A 419 4.04 -15.48 10.47
C GLU A 419 3.29 -14.27 9.88
N GLY A 420 1.96 -14.31 9.93
CA GLY A 420 1.10 -13.30 9.33
C GLY A 420 -0.31 -13.83 9.04
N TRP A 421 -1.04 -13.16 8.15
CA TRP A 421 -2.34 -13.62 7.66
C TRP A 421 -2.18 -14.61 6.50
N LEU A 422 -2.91 -15.72 6.56
CA LEU A 422 -3.25 -16.55 5.41
C LEU A 422 -4.70 -16.24 5.05
N TYR A 423 -4.97 -15.93 3.80
CA TYR A 423 -6.30 -15.59 3.30
C TYR A 423 -6.92 -16.78 2.58
N LEU A 424 -8.24 -16.89 2.67
CA LEU A 424 -9.04 -17.86 1.94
C LEU A 424 -10.16 -17.11 1.23
N LEU A 425 -10.40 -17.42 -0.02
CA LEU A 425 -11.66 -17.15 -0.71
C LEU A 425 -12.44 -18.46 -0.72
N VAL A 426 -13.69 -18.44 -0.30
CA VAL A 426 -14.66 -19.50 -0.58
C VAL A 426 -15.76 -18.87 -1.43
N GLY A 427 -15.95 -19.36 -2.64
CA GLY A 427 -17.01 -18.91 -3.54
C GLY A 427 -17.78 -20.10 -4.08
N THR A 428 -18.84 -19.86 -4.85
CA THR A 428 -19.54 -20.93 -5.56
C THR A 428 -18.78 -21.32 -6.83
N GLY A 429 -18.52 -22.62 -7.03
CA GLY A 429 -17.93 -23.17 -8.25
C GLY A 429 -18.94 -23.27 -9.40
N ASP A 430 -18.80 -24.30 -10.24
CA ASP A 430 -19.65 -24.54 -11.43
C ASP A 430 -21.15 -24.79 -11.11
N ARG A 431 -21.52 -24.87 -9.83
CA ARG A 431 -22.88 -25.17 -9.38
C ARG A 431 -23.29 -24.36 -8.14
N THR A 432 -24.24 -23.46 -8.38
CA THR A 432 -25.02 -22.77 -7.35
C THR A 432 -26.33 -23.51 -7.07
N PRO A 433 -26.87 -23.46 -5.83
CA PRO A 433 -28.24 -23.88 -5.57
C PRO A 433 -29.23 -22.95 -6.29
N SER A 434 -30.39 -23.49 -6.68
CA SER A 434 -31.42 -22.69 -7.40
C SER A 434 -32.10 -21.63 -6.53
N ASN A 435 -31.88 -21.70 -5.22
CA ASN A 435 -32.28 -20.72 -4.23
C ASN A 435 -31.04 -20.37 -3.40
N VAL A 436 -30.67 -19.09 -3.36
CA VAL A 436 -29.46 -18.65 -2.67
C VAL A 436 -29.59 -18.78 -1.15
N TYR A 437 -30.80 -18.74 -0.60
CA TYR A 437 -31.04 -18.96 0.83
C TYR A 437 -30.95 -20.44 1.26
N ASP A 438 -30.76 -21.37 0.31
CA ASP A 438 -30.44 -22.79 0.57
C ASP A 438 -28.94 -23.06 0.28
N SER A 439 -28.05 -22.15 0.71
CA SER A 439 -26.62 -22.16 0.36
C SER A 439 -25.64 -22.44 1.51
N ASP A 440 -26.16 -22.78 2.70
CA ASP A 440 -25.32 -22.98 3.89
C ASP A 440 -24.14 -23.94 3.64
N TYR A 441 -22.99 -23.59 4.18
CA TYR A 441 -21.81 -24.43 4.30
C TYR A 441 -21.11 -24.20 5.64
N THR A 442 -20.29 -25.14 6.08
CA THR A 442 -19.47 -24.99 7.29
C THR A 442 -18.00 -24.93 6.91
N LEU A 443 -17.27 -23.91 7.35
CA LEU A 443 -15.83 -23.79 7.18
C LEU A 443 -15.09 -24.11 8.48
N ARG A 444 -13.99 -24.84 8.38
CA ARG A 444 -13.08 -25.11 9.50
C ARG A 444 -11.64 -25.17 9.04
N CYS A 445 -10.76 -24.44 9.74
CA CYS A 445 -9.31 -24.53 9.59
C CYS A 445 -8.67 -25.16 10.84
N ASP A 446 -8.24 -26.41 10.76
CA ASP A 446 -7.48 -27.09 11.81
C ASP A 446 -5.99 -26.71 11.77
N MET A 447 -5.39 -26.49 12.94
CA MET A 447 -3.96 -26.19 13.08
C MET A 447 -3.25 -27.38 13.73
N ARG A 448 -2.19 -27.89 13.08
CA ARG A 448 -1.42 -29.06 13.54
C ARG A 448 0.07 -28.79 13.58
N VAL A 449 0.76 -29.43 14.53
CA VAL A 449 2.22 -29.49 14.56
C VAL A 449 2.65 -30.71 13.73
N PRO A 450 3.46 -30.55 12.66
CA PRO A 450 3.94 -31.66 11.86
C PRO A 450 4.67 -32.71 12.72
N GLY A 451 4.35 -33.99 12.51
CA GLY A 451 4.96 -35.10 13.26
C GLY A 451 4.40 -35.31 14.67
N GLN A 452 3.50 -34.46 15.17
CA GLN A 452 2.75 -34.74 16.40
C GLN A 452 1.56 -35.66 16.06
N PRO A 453 1.39 -36.82 16.74
CA PRO A 453 0.26 -37.70 16.47
C PRO A 453 -1.06 -37.02 16.88
N THR A 454 -2.01 -36.97 15.94
CA THR A 454 -3.38 -36.50 16.19
C THR A 454 -4.00 -37.33 17.31
N ALA A 455 -4.50 -36.67 18.35
CA ALA A 455 -5.20 -37.36 19.42
C ALA A 455 -6.47 -38.02 18.87
N THR A 456 -6.45 -39.35 18.74
CA THR A 456 -7.65 -40.11 18.38
C THR A 456 -8.64 -39.97 19.52
N ASN A 457 -9.74 -39.25 19.29
CA ASN A 457 -10.87 -39.22 20.21
C ASN A 457 -11.33 -40.66 20.45
N THR A 458 -11.08 -41.15 21.66
CA THR A 458 -11.57 -42.46 22.09
C THR A 458 -13.10 -42.36 22.17
N PRO A 459 -13.86 -43.27 21.53
CA PRO A 459 -15.31 -43.20 21.59
C PRO A 459 -15.80 -43.14 23.03
N GLU A 460 -16.68 -42.17 23.32
CA GLU A 460 -17.35 -42.07 24.61
C GLU A 460 -18.03 -43.41 24.93
N PRO A 461 -17.88 -43.96 26.15
CA PRO A 461 -18.41 -45.28 26.46
C PRO A 461 -19.92 -45.31 26.27
N THR A 462 -20.36 -46.16 25.36
CA THR A 462 -21.77 -46.31 24.97
C THR A 462 -22.66 -46.50 26.19
N SER A 463 -23.81 -45.81 26.17
CA SER A 463 -24.77 -45.79 27.28
C SER A 463 -25.12 -47.20 27.78
N THR A 464 -25.06 -47.36 29.11
CA THR A 464 -25.42 -48.61 29.80
C THR A 464 -26.83 -49.06 29.37
N PRO A 465 -27.02 -50.32 28.94
CA PRO A 465 -28.32 -50.77 28.47
C PRO A 465 -29.36 -50.73 29.60
N GLN A 466 -30.50 -50.11 29.31
CA GLN A 466 -31.66 -50.04 30.21
C GLN A 466 -32.11 -51.46 30.60
N PRO A 467 -32.29 -51.78 31.90
CA PRO A 467 -32.60 -53.13 32.34
C PRO A 467 -34.00 -53.56 31.86
N THR A 468 -34.05 -54.68 31.15
CA THR A 468 -35.30 -55.30 30.69
C THR A 468 -36.13 -55.82 31.87
N THR A 469 -37.38 -55.39 31.98
CA THR A 469 -38.32 -55.88 32.98
C THR A 469 -38.69 -57.34 32.71
N THR A 470 -38.25 -58.26 33.59
CA THR A 470 -38.64 -59.68 33.57
C THR A 470 -39.78 -59.94 34.57
N PRO A 471 -40.77 -60.82 34.28
CA PRO A 471 -42.01 -60.89 35.07
C PRO A 471 -41.89 -61.51 36.47
N THR A 472 -42.86 -61.18 37.31
CA THR A 472 -43.05 -61.56 38.71
C THR A 472 -43.23 -63.07 38.95
N THR A 473 -42.74 -63.57 40.09
CA THR A 473 -43.34 -64.72 40.81
C THR A 473 -43.26 -64.50 42.34
N PRO A 474 -44.19 -65.06 43.15
CA PRO A 474 -44.48 -64.53 44.48
C PRO A 474 -43.82 -65.30 45.65
N GLY A 475 -43.45 -64.58 46.72
CA GLY A 475 -42.98 -65.15 47.99
C GLY A 475 -43.00 -64.16 49.16
N SER A 476 -43.84 -64.42 50.15
CA SER A 476 -43.95 -63.74 51.47
C SER A 476 -42.82 -64.14 52.44
N PRO A 477 -42.69 -63.57 53.68
CA PRO A 477 -43.32 -62.36 54.25
C PRO A 477 -42.39 -61.41 55.09
N VAL A 478 -42.90 -60.19 55.36
CA VAL A 478 -42.79 -59.40 56.63
C VAL A 478 -41.42 -59.20 57.33
N ALA A 479 -41.00 -57.93 57.44
CA ALA A 479 -40.51 -57.32 58.69
C ALA A 479 -40.60 -55.77 58.69
N THR A 480 -41.30 -55.22 59.68
CA THR A 480 -41.39 -53.79 60.10
C THR A 480 -41.07 -53.80 61.62
N PRO A 481 -40.38 -52.85 62.30
CA PRO A 481 -40.40 -51.37 62.20
C PRO A 481 -38.98 -50.76 61.99
N THR A 482 -38.56 -49.51 62.28
CA THR A 482 -39.03 -48.41 63.17
C THR A 482 -38.54 -47.03 62.67
N PRO A 483 -39.30 -45.92 62.82
CA PRO A 483 -38.91 -44.61 62.30
C PRO A 483 -38.14 -43.70 63.28
N SER A 484 -37.34 -42.79 62.71
CA SER A 484 -36.83 -41.54 63.29
C SER A 484 -36.30 -40.70 62.10
N GLY A 485 -36.60 -39.42 61.91
CA GLY A 485 -37.22 -38.42 62.76
C GLY A 485 -36.44 -37.11 62.61
N GLY A 486 -37.03 -36.07 62.01
CA GLY A 486 -36.30 -34.81 61.77
C GLY A 486 -36.98 -33.86 60.77
N LEU A 487 -37.70 -32.87 61.30
CA LEU A 487 -38.14 -31.65 60.60
C LEU A 487 -36.88 -30.80 60.23
N THR A 488 -36.90 -29.83 59.32
CA THR A 488 -37.80 -28.67 59.31
C THR A 488 -37.77 -27.91 57.97
N VAL A 489 -38.87 -27.23 57.65
CA VAL A 489 -39.10 -26.40 56.45
C VAL A 489 -38.51 -24.98 56.62
N ARG A 490 -38.04 -24.37 55.52
CA ARG A 490 -38.23 -22.93 55.28
C ARG A 490 -38.42 -22.65 53.79
N THR A 491 -39.36 -21.76 53.47
CA THR A 491 -39.85 -21.45 52.11
C THR A 491 -39.83 -19.95 51.84
N LEU A 492 -39.93 -19.60 50.54
CA LEU A 492 -40.44 -18.32 50.00
C LEU A 492 -39.52 -17.07 50.18
N ALA A 493 -39.49 -16.10 49.26
CA ALA A 493 -40.21 -15.93 47.98
C ALA A 493 -39.41 -15.09 46.95
N THR A 494 -39.78 -15.21 45.68
CA THR A 494 -39.63 -14.20 44.61
C THR A 494 -40.63 -13.04 44.80
N PRO A 495 -40.42 -11.87 44.17
CA PRO A 495 -40.91 -11.66 42.79
C PRO A 495 -39.88 -11.94 41.70
#